data_AF-A0A101HZZ0-F1
#
_entry.id   AF-A0A101HZZ0-F1
#
_cell.length_a   1.000
_cell.length_b   1.000
_cell.length_c   1.000
_cell.angle_alpha   90.00
_cell.angle_beta   90.00
_cell.angle_gamma   90.00
#
_symmetry.space_group_name_H-M   'P 1'
#
loop_
_entity.id
_entity.type
_entity.pdbx_description
1 polymer ?
#
loop_
_entity_poly.entity_id
_entity_poly.type
_entity_poly.pdbx_seq_one_letter_code
_entity_poly.pdbx_strand_id
1 'polypeptide(L)'
;MKKLFIIVALVLIFVSVFLFFLLLFDKEEYIVKVEILNTTERGDVGDTFAEILKKNRFEVFSVITLENEDLDNTSIVDRKDKSMKYAKNVAKIFRCKEVFSIIDTTSNIDVTIIIGKDYEEILKRSFFGKESKNDR
;
A
#
# COMPACT_ATOMS: atom_id res chain seq x y z
N MET A 1 -11.39 55.65 -6.94
CA MET A 1 -12.36 54.55 -6.71
C MET A 1 -12.06 53.30 -7.54
N LYS A 2 -11.97 53.35 -8.88
CA LYS A 2 -11.70 52.16 -9.72
C LYS A 2 -10.41 51.38 -9.37
N LYS A 3 -9.28 52.07 -9.10
CA LYS A 3 -8.01 51.43 -8.72
C LYS A 3 -8.10 50.64 -7.41
N LEU A 4 -8.82 51.17 -6.42
CA LEU A 4 -9.04 50.50 -5.14
C LEU A 4 -9.84 49.21 -5.31
N PHE A 5 -10.86 49.24 -6.16
CA PHE A 5 -11.69 48.08 -6.46
C PHE A 5 -10.90 46.94 -7.13
N ILE A 6 -10.00 47.28 -8.06
CA ILE A 6 -9.13 46.30 -8.73
C ILE A 6 -8.17 45.65 -7.73
N ILE A 7 -7.57 46.42 -6.82
CA ILE A 7 -6.65 45.90 -5.80
C ILE A 7 -7.39 44.94 -4.86
N VAL A 8 -8.58 45.32 -4.39
CA VAL A 8 -9.40 44.45 -3.52
C VAL A 8 -9.76 43.15 -4.23
N ALA A 9 -10.16 43.21 -5.51
CA ALA A 9 -10.46 42.02 -6.29
C ALA A 9 -9.24 41.10 -6.44
N LEU A 10 -8.04 41.64 -6.69
CA LEU A 10 -6.81 40.84 -6.78
C LEU A 10 -6.44 40.18 -5.45
N VAL A 11 -6.60 40.88 -4.33
CA VAL A 11 -6.36 40.31 -3.00
C VAL A 11 -7.34 39.17 -2.72
N LEU A 12 -8.62 39.33 -3.06
CA LEU A 12 -9.61 38.27 -2.90
C LEU A 12 -9.31 37.04 -3.75
N ILE A 13 -8.85 37.23 -4.99
CA ILE A 13 -8.42 36.13 -5.86
C ILE A 13 -7.20 35.44 -5.25
N PHE A 14 -6.20 36.21 -4.81
CA PHE A 14 -5.00 35.64 -4.21
C PHE A 14 -5.30 34.86 -2.93
N VAL A 15 -6.14 35.40 -2.05
CA VAL A 15 -6.61 34.72 -0.84
C VAL A 15 -7.40 33.46 -1.20
N SER A 16 -8.28 33.52 -2.20
CA SER A 16 -9.03 32.34 -2.65
C SER A 16 -8.12 31.24 -3.21
N VAL A 17 -7.14 31.60 -4.04
CA VAL A 17 -6.14 30.67 -4.57
C VAL A 17 -5.29 30.10 -3.45
N PHE A 18 -4.87 30.93 -2.49
CA PHE A 18 -4.09 30.49 -1.34
C PHE A 18 -4.88 29.55 -0.43
N LEU A 19 -6.15 29.84 -0.15
CA LEU A 19 -7.04 28.95 0.61
C LEU A 19 -7.30 27.63 -0.13
N PHE A 20 -7.51 27.69 -1.46
CA PHE A 20 -7.65 26.48 -2.28
C PHE A 20 -6.36 25.65 -2.29
N PHE A 21 -5.21 26.32 -2.34
CA PHE A 21 -3.90 25.69 -2.22
C PHE A 21 -3.78 25.00 -0.85
N LEU A 22 -4.09 25.68 0.26
CA LEU A 22 -4.09 25.08 1.60
C LEU A 22 -5.01 23.85 1.71
N LEU A 23 -6.19 23.88 1.08
CA LEU A 23 -7.09 22.72 1.02
C LEU A 23 -6.50 21.51 0.27
N LEU A 24 -5.52 21.72 -0.61
CA LEU A 24 -4.83 20.63 -1.30
C LEU A 24 -3.76 19.95 -0.43
N PHE A 25 -3.24 20.59 0.63
CA PHE A 25 -2.12 20.06 1.42
C PHE A 25 -2.52 19.16 2.59
N ASP A 26 -3.77 19.18 3.05
CA ASP A 26 -4.16 18.53 4.31
C ASP A 26 -4.66 17.09 4.14
N LYS A 27 -4.20 16.38 3.11
CA LYS A 27 -4.53 14.97 2.96
C LYS A 27 -3.46 14.15 3.66
N GLU A 28 -3.70 13.81 4.93
CA GLU A 28 -2.89 12.79 5.63
C GLU A 28 -2.75 11.56 4.72
N GLU A 29 -1.50 11.21 4.40
CA GLU A 29 -1.19 10.06 3.57
C GLU A 29 -1.52 8.81 4.40
N TYR A 30 -2.71 8.25 4.18
CA TYR A 30 -3.15 7.04 4.85
C TYR A 30 -2.14 5.89 4.65
N ILE A 31 -1.47 5.49 5.72
CA ILE A 31 -0.49 4.40 5.70
C ILE A 31 -1.22 3.07 5.84
N VAL A 32 -1.01 2.18 4.86
CA VAL A 32 -1.63 0.85 4.85
C VAL A 32 -0.88 -0.08 5.80
N LYS A 33 -1.62 -0.69 6.73
CA LYS A 33 -1.12 -1.66 7.71
C LYS A 33 -1.22 -3.08 7.17
N VAL A 34 -0.09 -3.77 7.12
CA VAL A 34 0.04 -5.08 6.51
C VAL A 34 0.48 -6.12 7.54
N GLU A 35 -0.29 -7.20 7.65
CA GLU A 35 0.10 -8.44 8.33
C GLU A 35 0.67 -9.41 7.30
N ILE A 36 1.70 -10.16 7.70
CA ILE A 36 2.32 -11.20 6.89
C ILE A 36 2.18 -12.53 7.63
N LEU A 37 1.51 -13.49 6.99
CA LEU A 37 1.41 -14.87 7.42
C LEU A 37 2.32 -15.70 6.50
N ASN A 38 3.47 -16.11 7.01
CA ASN A 38 4.40 -16.97 6.31
C ASN A 38 4.04 -18.42 6.57
N THR A 39 3.51 -19.12 5.57
CA THR A 39 3.14 -20.52 5.73
C THR A 39 4.18 -21.47 5.13
N THR A 40 5.33 -20.92 4.74
CA THR A 40 6.49 -21.69 4.26
C THR A 40 7.37 -22.14 5.42
N GLU A 41 8.16 -23.20 5.22
CA GLU A 41 9.14 -23.69 6.19
C GLU A 41 10.34 -22.74 6.41
N ARG A 42 10.42 -21.67 5.61
CA ARG A 42 11.55 -20.74 5.59
C ARG A 42 11.20 -19.44 6.30
N GLY A 43 11.73 -19.25 7.50
CA GLY A 43 11.49 -18.05 8.30
C GLY A 43 11.92 -16.73 7.63
N ASP A 44 12.98 -16.76 6.81
CA ASP A 44 13.54 -15.58 6.13
C ASP A 44 12.63 -14.99 5.03
N VAL A 45 11.66 -15.76 4.56
CA VAL A 45 10.74 -15.34 3.50
C VAL A 45 9.82 -14.23 3.98
N GLY A 46 9.23 -14.36 5.18
CA GLY A 46 8.38 -13.32 5.77
C GLY A 46 9.11 -11.99 5.95
N ASP A 47 10.35 -12.05 6.44
CA ASP A 47 11.21 -10.87 6.63
C ASP A 47 11.54 -10.18 5.29
N THR A 48 11.79 -10.97 4.24
CA THR A 48 12.06 -10.44 2.90
C THR A 48 10.85 -9.68 2.35
N PHE A 49 9.63 -10.22 2.52
CA PHE A 49 8.40 -9.52 2.14
C PHE A 49 8.23 -8.23 2.96
N ALA A 50 8.49 -8.28 4.28
CA ALA A 50 8.40 -7.13 5.16
C ALA A 50 9.33 -5.99 4.70
N GLU A 51 10.57 -6.30 4.35
CA GLU A 51 11.54 -5.31 3.87
C GLU A 51 11.13 -4.69 2.53
N ILE A 52 10.54 -5.47 1.64
CA ILE A 52 9.99 -4.95 0.38
C ILE A 52 8.82 -3.99 0.67
N LEU A 53 7.91 -4.34 1.56
CA LEU A 53 6.77 -3.51 1.94
C LEU A 53 7.18 -2.18 2.59
N LYS A 54 8.10 -2.22 3.57
CA LYS A 54 8.64 -1.02 4.22
C LYS A 54 9.27 -0.05 3.21
N LYS A 55 10.04 -0.57 2.25
CA LYS A 55 10.63 0.23 1.16
C LYS A 55 9.59 0.88 0.23
N ASN A 56 8.34 0.40 0.24
CA ASN A 56 7.22 0.92 -0.54
C ASN A 56 6.22 1.72 0.33
N ARG A 57 6.62 2.18 1.53
CA ARG A 57 5.80 3.01 2.45
C ARG A 57 4.56 2.30 3.02
N PHE A 58 4.63 0.98 3.21
CA PHE A 58 3.64 0.24 3.97
C PHE A 58 4.12 0.07 5.42
N GLU A 59 3.19 0.08 6.37
CA GLU A 59 3.46 -0.27 7.76
C GLU A 59 3.29 -1.77 7.92
N VAL A 60 4.38 -2.49 8.22
CA VAL A 60 4.29 -3.93 8.53
C VAL A 60 3.91 -4.05 10.00
N PHE A 61 2.67 -4.47 10.27
CA PHE A 61 2.12 -4.60 11.62
C PHE A 61 2.64 -5.86 12.32
N SER A 62 2.71 -6.98 11.60
CA SER A 62 3.16 -8.26 12.15
C SER A 62 3.70 -9.17 11.04
N VAL A 63 4.63 -10.05 11.43
CA VAL A 63 5.10 -11.19 10.64
C VAL A 63 4.96 -12.43 11.51
N ILE A 64 4.15 -13.38 11.08
CA ILE A 64 3.82 -14.60 11.81
C ILE A 64 4.13 -15.79 10.91
N THR A 65 4.90 -16.75 11.41
CA THR A 65 5.11 -18.03 10.71
C THR A 65 4.10 -19.05 11.21
N LEU A 66 3.38 -19.68 10.29
CA LEU A 66 2.38 -20.71 10.59
C LEU A 66 2.92 -22.06 10.11
N GLU A 67 3.26 -22.93 11.06
CA GLU A 67 3.69 -24.30 10.78
C GLU A 67 2.48 -25.15 10.34
N ASN A 68 2.66 -26.01 9.34
CA ASN A 68 1.66 -26.97 8.82
C ASN A 68 0.50 -26.39 7.99
N GLU A 69 0.59 -25.14 7.53
CA GLU A 69 -0.39 -24.48 6.65
C GLU A 69 0.17 -24.40 5.21
N ASP A 70 0.48 -25.54 4.60
CA ASP A 70 1.12 -25.56 3.28
C ASP A 70 0.16 -25.08 2.17
N LEU A 71 0.32 -23.82 1.73
CA LEU A 71 -0.46 -23.22 0.66
C LEU A 71 0.38 -23.15 -0.61
N ASP A 72 -0.19 -23.59 -1.73
CA ASP A 72 0.54 -23.56 -3.01
C ASP A 72 0.77 -22.13 -3.51
N ASN A 73 -0.23 -21.26 -3.36
CA ASN A 73 -0.22 -19.91 -3.90
C ASN A 73 -0.27 -18.85 -2.79
N THR A 74 0.54 -17.81 -2.95
CA THR A 74 0.47 -16.61 -2.13
C THR A 74 -0.80 -15.85 -2.45
N SER A 75 -1.45 -15.32 -1.42
CA SER A 75 -2.66 -14.52 -1.57
C SER A 75 -2.60 -13.23 -0.77
N ILE A 76 -3.36 -12.23 -1.20
CA ILE A 76 -3.44 -10.92 -0.56
C ILE A 76 -4.90 -10.61 -0.26
N VAL A 77 -5.19 -10.40 1.01
CA VAL A 77 -6.54 -10.23 1.54
C VAL A 77 -6.75 -8.79 1.96
N ASP A 78 -7.73 -8.11 1.37
CA ASP A 78 -8.19 -6.81 1.86
C ASP A 78 -9.14 -7.01 3.05
N ARG A 79 -8.74 -6.51 4.21
CA ARG A 79 -9.53 -6.59 5.46
C ARG A 79 -10.40 -5.36 5.67
N LYS A 80 -10.19 -4.29 4.89
CA LYS A 80 -10.81 -2.97 5.13
C LYS A 80 -11.79 -2.52 4.06
N ASP A 81 -11.55 -2.82 2.79
CA ASP A 81 -12.31 -2.31 1.66
C ASP A 81 -12.78 -3.42 0.71
N LYS A 82 -14.11 -3.52 0.49
CA LYS A 82 -14.70 -4.55 -0.37
C LYS A 82 -14.23 -4.47 -1.83
N SER A 83 -13.84 -3.28 -2.29
CA SER A 83 -13.28 -3.07 -3.63
C SER A 83 -11.84 -3.56 -3.78
N MET A 84 -11.23 -4.04 -2.67
CA MET A 84 -9.85 -4.51 -2.56
C MET A 84 -8.84 -3.41 -2.86
N LYS A 85 -9.16 -2.15 -2.56
CA LYS A 85 -8.32 -1.01 -2.89
C LYS A 85 -6.91 -1.14 -2.32
N TYR A 86 -6.78 -1.57 -1.06
CA TYR A 86 -5.49 -1.66 -0.37
C TYR A 86 -4.74 -2.91 -0.79
N ALA A 87 -5.42 -4.05 -0.86
CA ALA A 87 -4.83 -5.31 -1.32
C ALA A 87 -4.32 -5.20 -2.77
N LYS A 88 -5.04 -4.51 -3.66
CA LYS A 88 -4.58 -4.25 -5.04
C LYS A 88 -3.32 -3.38 -5.10
N ASN A 89 -3.12 -2.48 -4.15
CA ASN A 89 -1.89 -1.68 -4.10
C ASN A 89 -0.70 -2.55 -3.69
N VAL A 90 -0.88 -3.42 -2.70
CA VAL A 90 0.14 -4.41 -2.32
C VAL A 90 0.41 -5.39 -3.46
N ALA A 91 -0.63 -5.90 -4.12
CA ALA A 91 -0.54 -6.85 -5.23
C ALA A 91 0.28 -6.32 -6.42
N LYS A 92 0.28 -5.01 -6.68
CA LYS A 92 1.11 -4.40 -7.73
C LYS A 92 2.61 -4.55 -7.47
N ILE A 93 3.03 -4.55 -6.21
CA ILE A 93 4.44 -4.70 -5.82
C ILE A 93 4.93 -6.11 -6.13
N PHE A 94 4.12 -7.09 -5.75
CA PHE A 94 4.44 -8.52 -5.85
C PHE A 94 3.99 -9.17 -7.17
N ARG A 95 3.20 -8.44 -7.98
CA ARG A 95 2.49 -8.96 -9.15
C ARG A 95 1.67 -10.21 -8.82
N CYS A 96 1.09 -10.23 -7.63
CA CYS A 96 0.24 -11.31 -7.15
C CYS A 96 -1.14 -11.24 -7.82
N LYS A 97 -1.67 -12.38 -8.25
CA LYS A 97 -2.99 -12.46 -8.91
C LYS A 97 -4.10 -12.81 -7.93
N GLU A 98 -3.79 -13.61 -6.91
CA GLU A 98 -4.73 -14.04 -5.89
C GLU A 98 -4.97 -12.88 -4.91
N VAL A 99 -6.01 -12.11 -5.19
CA VAL A 99 -6.41 -10.94 -4.41
C VAL A 99 -7.91 -11.04 -4.12
N PHE A 100 -8.28 -11.02 -2.85
CA PHE A 100 -9.67 -11.10 -2.42
C PHE A 100 -9.93 -10.17 -1.22
N SER A 101 -11.19 -10.02 -0.81
CA SER A 101 -11.57 -9.26 0.37
C SER A 101 -12.30 -10.12 1.40
N ILE A 102 -11.91 -9.98 2.66
CA ILE A 102 -12.59 -10.55 3.83
C ILE A 102 -12.67 -9.44 4.85
N ILE A 103 -13.79 -8.72 4.88
CA ILE A 103 -13.90 -7.51 5.71
C ILE A 103 -13.92 -7.89 7.19
N ASP A 104 -13.01 -7.30 7.93
CA ASP A 104 -12.92 -7.41 9.37
C ASP A 104 -12.71 -6.01 9.96
N THR A 105 -13.78 -5.42 10.46
CA THR A 105 -13.75 -4.09 11.07
C THR A 105 -13.24 -4.09 12.51
N THR A 106 -12.93 -5.26 13.08
CA THR A 106 -12.44 -5.38 14.45
C THR A 106 -10.92 -5.36 14.53
N SER A 107 -10.24 -5.70 13.44
CA SER A 107 -8.79 -5.66 13.32
C SER A 107 -8.28 -4.29 12.90
N ASN A 108 -7.09 -3.93 13.37
CA ASN A 108 -6.34 -2.75 12.92
C ASN A 108 -5.47 -3.04 11.68
N ILE A 109 -5.66 -4.19 11.03
CA ILE A 109 -4.94 -4.63 9.84
C ILE A 109 -5.77 -4.28 8.61
N ASP A 110 -5.16 -3.65 7.61
CA ASP A 110 -5.83 -3.33 6.35
C ASP A 110 -5.69 -4.45 5.33
N VAL A 111 -4.52 -5.09 5.31
CA VAL A 111 -4.18 -6.13 4.36
C VAL A 111 -3.45 -7.27 5.07
N THR A 112 -3.84 -8.51 4.78
CA THR A 112 -3.07 -9.70 5.16
C THR A 112 -2.44 -10.29 3.90
N ILE A 113 -1.13 -10.52 3.92
CA ILE A 113 -0.44 -11.33 2.91
C ILE A 113 -0.26 -12.73 3.49
N ILE A 114 -0.72 -13.75 2.77
CA ILE A 114 -0.51 -15.14 3.11
C ILE A 114 0.47 -15.71 2.08
N ILE A 115 1.68 -16.05 2.51
CA ILE A 115 2.77 -16.47 1.63
C ILE A 115 2.70 -17.98 1.42
N GLY A 116 2.56 -18.39 0.15
CA GLY A 116 2.57 -19.79 -0.26
C GLY A 116 3.90 -20.24 -0.87
N LYS A 117 3.93 -21.46 -1.41
CA LYS A 117 5.11 -22.11 -2.01
C LYS A 117 5.62 -21.41 -3.27
N ASP A 118 4.79 -20.60 -3.92
CA ASP A 118 5.15 -19.76 -5.07
C ASP A 118 5.98 -18.50 -4.71
N TYR A 119 6.38 -18.32 -3.45
CA TYR A 119 7.09 -17.15 -2.96
C TYR A 119 8.36 -16.81 -3.77
N GLU A 120 9.11 -17.80 -4.24
CA GLU A 120 10.33 -17.57 -5.04
C GLU A 120 10.01 -16.83 -6.34
N GLU A 121 8.94 -17.24 -7.02
CA GLU A 121 8.51 -16.60 -8.26
C GLU A 121 8.00 -15.18 -7.99
N ILE A 122 7.28 -14.99 -6.88
CA ILE A 122 6.81 -13.67 -6.45
C ILE A 122 7.95 -12.73 -6.11
N LEU A 123 8.94 -13.19 -5.34
CA LEU A 123 10.11 -12.40 -5.00
C LEU A 123 10.86 -12.00 -6.26
N LYS A 124 11.11 -12.94 -7.17
CA LYS A 124 11.72 -12.66 -8.47
C LYS A 124 10.97 -11.53 -9.21
N ARG A 125 9.64 -11.63 -9.33
CA ARG A 125 8.80 -10.62 -9.99
C ARG A 125 8.87 -9.23 -9.33
N SER A 126 9.02 -9.17 -8.01
CA SER A 126 9.06 -7.91 -7.26
C SER A 126 10.38 -7.14 -7.42
N PHE A 127 11.51 -7.84 -7.62
CA PHE A 127 12.81 -7.19 -7.86
C PHE A 127 12.98 -6.66 -9.30
N PHE A 128 12.52 -7.41 -10.31
CA PHE A 128 12.66 -7.01 -11.72
C PHE A 128 11.84 -5.77 -12.12
N GLY A 129 10.88 -5.33 -11.29
CA GLY A 129 10.08 -4.13 -11.55
C GLY A 129 10.82 -2.79 -11.31
N LYS A 130 11.96 -2.80 -10.62
CA LYS A 130 12.70 -1.57 -10.27
C LYS A 130 13.71 -1.12 -11.34
N GLU A 131 14.32 -2.03 -12.10
CA GLU A 131 15.36 -1.66 -13.07
C GLU A 131 14.82 -0.94 -14.31
N SER A 132 13.59 -1.26 -14.76
CA SER A 132 13.03 -0.68 -16.00
C SER A 132 12.58 0.79 -15.90
N LYS A 133 12.59 1.42 -14.72
CA LYS A 133 12.15 2.81 -14.54
C LYS A 133 13.29 3.84 -14.48
N ASN A 134 14.54 3.41 -14.54
CA ASN A 134 15.69 4.33 -14.47
C ASN A 134 16.31 4.67 -15.84
N ASP A 135 15.76 4.13 -16.93
CA ASP A 135 16.30 4.30 -18.30
C ASP A 135 15.39 5.12 -19.23
N ARG A 136 14.61 6.09 -18.71
CA ARG A 136 13.91 7.06 -19.55
C ARG A 136 13.94 8.48 -18.98
#